data_AF-A0AAV7D0C0-F1
#
_entry.id   AF-A0AAV7D0C0-F1
#
_cell.length_a   1.000
_cell.length_b   1.000
_cell.length_c   1.000
_cell.angle_alpha   90.00
_cell.angle_beta   90.00
_cell.angle_gamma   90.00
#
_symmetry.space_group_name_H-M   'P 1'
#
loop_
_entity.id
_entity.type
_entity.pdbx_description
1 polymer ?
#
loop_
_entity_poly.entity_id
_entity_poly.type
_entity_poly.pdbx_seq_one_letter_code
_entity_poly.pdbx_strand_id
1 'polypeptide(L)'
;SSPGVTEVKIEEKPPAERRALVSWEQKHSCTLPEDLRNFYLMTDGFHMSWSVKLEDNPIPVGSMVINSISNLIHLKSSSSYSLPNSPSLADLEDDSDEE
;
A
#
# COMPACT_ATOMS: atom_id res chain seq x y z
N SER A 1 0.47 -14.18 -19.83
CA SER A 1 -0.78 -13.42 -19.60
C SER A 1 -1.81 -14.40 -19.09
N SER A 2 -2.26 -14.27 -17.85
CA SER A 2 -3.31 -15.13 -17.27
C SER A 2 -4.62 -14.89 -18.02
N PRO A 3 -5.17 -15.89 -18.72
CA PRO A 3 -6.29 -15.70 -19.67
C PRO A 3 -7.63 -15.31 -19.01
N GLY A 4 -7.66 -15.17 -17.69
CA GLY A 4 -8.85 -14.80 -16.95
C GLY A 4 -9.03 -13.29 -16.76
N VAL A 5 -7.96 -12.53 -16.48
CA VAL A 5 -8.10 -11.14 -16.01
C VAL A 5 -8.45 -10.18 -17.15
N THR A 6 -9.53 -9.44 -17.00
CA THR A 6 -10.07 -8.48 -17.98
C THR A 6 -10.51 -7.19 -17.28
N GLU A 7 -10.82 -6.16 -18.08
CA GLU A 7 -11.38 -4.89 -17.59
C GLU A 7 -10.59 -4.24 -16.44
N VAL A 8 -9.27 -4.25 -16.53
CA VAL A 8 -8.43 -3.54 -15.55
C VAL A 8 -8.70 -2.04 -15.68
N LYS A 9 -9.22 -1.44 -14.61
CA LYS A 9 -9.49 0.00 -14.50
C LYS A 9 -8.66 0.58 -13.39
N ILE A 10 -7.93 1.66 -13.70
CA ILE A 10 -7.19 2.44 -12.72
C ILE A 10 -7.84 3.82 -12.66
N GLU A 11 -8.35 4.17 -11.48
CA GLU A 11 -8.84 5.51 -11.17
C GLU A 11 -7.65 6.33 -10.67
N GLU A 12 -7.07 7.09 -11.59
CA GLU A 12 -6.00 8.03 -11.29
C GLU A 12 -6.55 9.22 -10.50
N LYS A 13 -5.92 9.53 -9.37
CA LYS A 13 -6.23 10.72 -8.57
C LYS A 13 -5.23 11.84 -8.88
N PRO A 14 -5.66 13.11 -8.79
CA PRO A 14 -4.73 14.23 -8.94
C PRO A 14 -3.61 14.16 -7.90
N PRO A 15 -2.44 14.76 -8.17
CA PRO A 15 -1.38 14.91 -7.19
C PRO A 15 -1.87 15.52 -5.87
N ALA A 16 -1.31 15.07 -4.76
CA ALA A 16 -1.56 15.69 -3.46
C ALA A 16 -0.82 17.04 -3.35
N GLU A 17 -1.42 17.98 -2.65
CA GLU A 17 -0.75 19.25 -2.36
C GLU A 17 0.43 19.03 -1.42
N ARG A 18 1.59 19.65 -1.73
CA ARG A 18 2.78 19.60 -0.86
C ARG A 18 2.45 20.00 0.59
N ARG A 19 1.52 20.93 0.78
CA ARG A 19 1.06 21.36 2.11
C ARG A 19 0.31 20.24 2.85
N ALA A 20 -0.45 19.40 2.14
CA ALA A 20 -1.17 18.27 2.74
C ALA A 20 -0.19 17.22 3.29
N LEU A 21 0.90 16.93 2.55
CA LEU A 21 1.95 16.03 3.03
C LEU A 21 2.61 16.57 4.30
N VAL A 22 3.03 17.84 4.29
CA VAL A 22 3.66 18.48 5.47
C VAL A 22 2.71 18.50 6.66
N SER A 23 1.43 18.80 6.42
CA SER A 23 0.41 18.82 7.47
C SER A 23 0.19 17.42 8.06
N TRP A 24 0.21 16.38 7.22
CA TRP A 24 0.10 15.00 7.66
C TRP A 24 1.30 14.57 8.49
N GLU A 25 2.52 14.90 8.06
CA GLU A 25 3.77 14.60 8.76
C GLU A 25 3.82 15.29 10.14
N GLN A 26 3.45 16.58 10.20
CA GLN A 26 3.35 17.32 11.46
C GLN A 26 2.31 16.71 12.40
N LYS A 27 1.12 16.35 11.87
CA LYS A 27 0.04 15.72 12.65
C LYS A 27 0.45 14.37 13.24
N HIS A 28 1.22 13.57 12.51
CA HIS A 28 1.64 12.24 12.94
C HIS A 28 3.02 12.20 13.60
N SER A 29 3.72 13.34 13.67
CA SER A 29 5.07 13.49 14.21
C SER A 29 6.06 12.51 13.56
N CYS A 30 5.94 12.29 12.26
CA CYS A 30 6.82 11.44 11.48
C CYS A 30 7.06 12.01 10.08
N THR A 31 8.10 11.54 9.42
CA THR A 31 8.43 11.89 8.03
C THR A 31 8.07 10.74 7.11
N LEU A 32 7.41 11.03 5.99
CA LEU A 32 7.20 10.04 4.94
C LEU A 32 8.54 9.68 4.30
N PRO A 33 8.80 8.40 4.01
CA PRO A 33 9.87 7.98 3.10
C PRO A 33 9.80 8.74 1.77
N GLU A 34 10.96 8.95 1.16
CA GLU A 34 11.09 9.74 -0.08
C GLU A 34 10.21 9.18 -1.20
N ASP A 35 10.19 7.86 -1.39
CA ASP A 35 9.37 7.21 -2.41
C ASP A 35 7.88 7.45 -2.21
N LEU A 36 7.39 7.40 -0.96
CA LEU A 36 5.99 7.69 -0.65
C LEU A 36 5.67 9.17 -0.89
N ARG A 37 6.57 10.08 -0.51
CA ARG A 37 6.41 11.51 -0.79
C ARG A 37 6.32 11.76 -2.30
N ASN A 38 7.22 11.16 -3.09
CA ASN A 38 7.23 11.28 -4.54
C ASN A 38 5.96 10.68 -5.17
N PHE A 39 5.51 9.53 -4.67
CA PHE A 39 4.24 8.94 -5.06
C PHE A 39 3.07 9.90 -4.85
N TYR A 40 2.91 10.46 -3.64
CA TYR A 40 1.81 11.38 -3.34
C TYR A 40 1.92 12.73 -4.10
N LEU A 41 3.14 13.17 -4.43
CA LEU A 41 3.35 14.33 -5.31
C LEU A 41 3.06 14.03 -6.79
N MET A 42 2.90 12.76 -7.17
CA MET A 42 2.50 12.33 -8.50
C MET A 42 1.00 11.98 -8.57
N THR A 43 0.45 11.32 -7.53
CA THR A 43 -0.96 10.93 -7.44
C THR A 43 -1.40 10.76 -5.98
N ASP A 44 -2.56 11.31 -5.59
CA ASP A 44 -3.08 11.22 -4.21
C ASP A 44 -3.78 9.87 -3.91
N GLY A 45 -3.02 8.78 -4.07
CA GLY A 45 -3.54 7.41 -4.02
C GLY A 45 -4.19 6.98 -5.34
N PHE A 46 -4.70 5.74 -5.40
CA PHE A 46 -5.42 5.25 -6.58
C PHE A 46 -6.38 4.12 -6.19
N HIS A 47 -7.30 3.82 -7.09
CA HIS A 47 -8.14 2.63 -6.99
C HIS A 47 -8.01 1.83 -8.29
N MET A 48 -7.52 0.60 -8.17
CA MET A 48 -7.41 -0.34 -9.27
C MET A 48 -8.45 -1.43 -9.08
N SER A 49 -9.23 -1.73 -10.11
CA SER A 49 -10.19 -2.84 -10.10
C SER A 49 -10.00 -3.70 -11.34
N TRP A 50 -10.32 -4.99 -11.23
CA TRP A 50 -10.23 -5.92 -12.34
C TRP A 50 -11.34 -6.96 -12.28
N SER A 51 -11.73 -7.39 -13.47
CA SER A 51 -12.68 -8.47 -13.70
C SER A 51 -11.95 -9.74 -14.13
N VAL A 52 -12.66 -10.86 -14.12
CA VAL A 52 -12.28 -12.04 -14.89
C VAL A 52 -13.38 -12.41 -15.86
N LYS A 53 -13.01 -12.98 -17.00
CA LYS A 53 -13.97 -13.47 -17.99
C LYS A 53 -14.38 -14.90 -17.64
N LEU A 54 -15.66 -15.11 -17.31
CA LEU A 54 -16.28 -16.43 -17.12
C LEU A 54 -17.43 -16.57 -18.11
N GLU A 55 -17.39 -17.60 -18.98
CA GLU A 55 -18.45 -17.87 -19.97
C GLU A 55 -18.87 -16.63 -20.77
N ASP A 56 -17.88 -15.89 -21.28
CA ASP A 56 -18.05 -14.63 -22.00
C ASP A 56 -18.54 -13.42 -21.21
N ASN A 57 -18.85 -13.57 -19.93
CA ASN A 57 -19.24 -12.47 -19.05
C ASN A 57 -18.07 -11.97 -18.18
N PRO A 58 -17.79 -10.65 -18.16
CA PRO A 58 -16.85 -10.09 -17.20
C PRO A 58 -17.47 -10.07 -15.80
N ILE A 59 -16.80 -10.72 -14.84
CA ILE A 59 -17.18 -10.76 -13.43
C ILE A 59 -16.14 -9.96 -12.62
N PRO A 60 -16.52 -8.89 -11.91
CA PRO A 60 -15.59 -8.16 -11.06
C PRO A 60 -15.13 -9.05 -9.90
N VAL A 61 -13.82 -9.22 -9.72
CA VAL A 61 -13.27 -10.16 -8.72
C VAL A 61 -12.32 -9.53 -7.73
N GLY A 62 -11.77 -8.36 -8.02
CA GLY A 62 -10.79 -7.75 -7.15
C GLY A 62 -10.67 -6.26 -7.32
N SER A 63 -10.22 -5.63 -6.25
CA SER A 63 -9.76 -4.26 -6.25
C SER A 63 -8.58 -4.08 -5.30
N MET A 64 -7.76 -3.07 -5.58
CA MET A 64 -6.66 -2.60 -4.77
C MET A 64 -6.83 -1.10 -4.59
N VAL A 65 -6.70 -0.63 -3.36
CA VAL A 65 -6.82 0.80 -3.03
C VAL A 65 -5.55 1.25 -2.34
N ILE A 66 -4.93 2.30 -2.87
CA ILE A 66 -3.98 3.13 -2.12
C ILE A 66 -4.74 4.37 -1.65
N ASN A 67 -4.74 4.55 -0.33
CA ASN A 67 -5.42 5.66 0.31
C ASN A 67 -4.79 7.00 -0.10
N SER A 68 -5.61 8.04 -0.13
CA SER A 68 -5.14 9.42 -0.20
C SER A 68 -4.40 9.80 1.07
N ILE A 69 -3.53 10.80 1.01
CA ILE A 69 -2.70 11.26 2.12
C ILE A 69 -3.52 11.55 3.39
N SER A 70 -4.71 12.13 3.21
CA SER A 70 -5.65 12.46 4.30
C SER A 70 -6.13 11.23 5.09
N ASN A 71 -6.15 10.06 4.46
CA ASN A 71 -6.61 8.79 5.03
C ASN A 71 -5.44 7.86 5.40
N LEU A 72 -4.20 8.30 5.26
CA LEU A 72 -3.06 7.53 5.75
C LEU A 72 -3.08 7.48 7.27
N ILE A 73 -2.89 6.28 7.78
CA ILE A 73 -2.70 6.01 9.21
C ILE A 73 -1.24 5.68 9.47
N HIS A 74 -0.68 6.26 10.51
CA HIS A 74 0.65 5.85 10.97
C HIS A 74 0.53 4.47 11.61
N LEU A 75 1.19 3.48 11.00
CA LEU A 75 1.38 2.16 11.59
C LEU A 75 2.35 2.28 12.75
N LYS A 76 1.81 2.52 13.95
CA LYS A 76 2.58 2.34 15.18
C LYS A 76 2.87 0.85 15.33
N SER A 77 4.05 0.49 15.85
CA SER A 77 4.28 -0.87 16.33
C SER A 77 3.22 -1.18 17.37
N SER A 78 2.15 -1.85 16.95
CA SER A 78 1.08 -2.25 17.83
C SER A 78 1.55 -3.54 18.49
N SER A 79 1.82 -3.47 19.79
CA SER A 79 2.03 -4.62 20.68
C SER A 79 0.84 -5.60 20.69
N SER A 80 -0.21 -5.37 19.91
CA SER A 80 -1.33 -6.29 19.71
C SER A 80 -0.92 -7.64 19.12
N TYR A 81 0.27 -7.74 18.51
CA TYR A 81 0.85 -9.01 18.04
C TYR A 81 2.12 -9.42 18.78
N SER A 82 2.57 -8.65 19.78
CA SER A 82 3.69 -9.07 20.64
C SER A 82 3.18 -10.05 21.68
N LEU A 83 2.90 -11.28 21.25
CA LEU A 83 2.82 -12.40 22.17
C LEU A 83 4.23 -12.65 22.72
N PRO A 84 4.39 -13.09 23.97
CA PRO A 84 5.71 -13.35 24.55
C PRO A 84 6.57 -14.34 23.73
N ASN A 85 5.96 -15.07 22.80
CA ASN A 85 6.60 -16.02 21.87
C ASN A 85 6.16 -15.80 20.41
N SER A 86 5.74 -14.60 20.00
CA SER A 86 5.45 -14.35 18.58
C SER A 86 6.75 -14.37 17.78
N PRO A 87 6.84 -15.15 16.68
CA PRO A 87 7.99 -15.08 15.79
C PRO A 87 8.14 -13.65 15.28
N SER A 88 9.33 -13.13 15.44
CA SER A 88 9.77 -11.79 15.10
C SER A 88 10.78 -11.86 13.97
N LEU A 89 11.10 -10.71 13.38
CA LEU A 89 12.15 -10.62 12.37
C LEU A 89 13.54 -11.05 12.90
N ALA A 90 13.71 -11.16 14.23
CA ALA A 90 14.93 -11.62 14.87
C ALA A 90 15.04 -13.16 14.97
N ASP A 91 13.97 -13.92 14.66
CA ASP A 91 14.00 -15.39 14.61
C ASP A 91 14.47 -15.94 13.27
N LEU A 92 14.74 -15.06 12.29
CA LEU A 92 15.44 -15.44 11.07
C LEU A 92 16.92 -15.56 11.41
N GLU A 93 17.37 -16.79 11.66
CA GLU A 93 18.80 -17.10 11.73
C GLU A 93 19.41 -16.76 10.36
N ASP A 94 20.34 -15.80 10.35
CA ASP A 94 21.12 -15.44 9.16
C ASP A 94 22.04 -16.65 8.89
N ASP A 95 21.61 -17.55 8.00
CA ASP A 95 22.49 -18.55 7.39
C ASP A 95 23.48 -17.81 6.50
N SER A 96 24.38 -17.04 7.13
CA SER A 96 25.63 -16.63 6.52
C SER A 96 26.50 -17.88 6.44
N ASP A 97 26.23 -18.72 5.45
CA ASP A 97 27.16 -19.74 5.00
C ASP A 97 28.41 -19.01 4.47
N GLU A 98 29.37 -18.77 5.37
CA GLU A 98 30.76 -18.50 4.99
C GLU A 98 31.36 -19.82 4.44
N GLU A 99 31.54 -19.89 3.12
CA GLU A 99 32.51 -20.80 2.48
C GLU A 99 33.41 -20.03 1.50
#